data_AF-A0A521T0U3-F1
#
_entry.id   AF-A0A521T0U3-F1
#
_cell.length_a   1.000
_cell.length_b   1.000
_cell.length_c   1.000
_cell.angle_alpha   90.00
_cell.angle_beta   90.00
_cell.angle_gamma   90.00
#
_symmetry.space_group_name_H-M   'P 1'
#
loop_
_entity.id
_entity.type
_entity.pdbx_description
1 polymer ?
#
loop_
_entity_poly.entity_id
_entity_poly.type
_entity_poly.pdbx_seq_one_letter_code
_entity_poly.pdbx_strand_id
1 'polypeptide(L)'
;MQRDRRQCERGDHGLDPGGRAVLSHWVVGYAMRRSALAAATFVALAALTPQLSAQQLNPNQQLAKDIYKELLEYNTSNMTSGTTIAANAMAKRFRDAGFPEADIFLGGVRPDKHNLVVRYRGRGGTTAPKPLLLLAHLDVVEALKSDWSPDLDPFKFIERDGYFYARGSSDDKSMAAIFVANLIQLKQENYASDRDIIVALTADEEGGCCNGVNWLIQNHRELVDAELVINEGGGGSLRDGKPFLNTIQATQKNVVNFKVTAKNRGGHSSLPRPDNAIYQLAEGIARFSKFSFPVHFNAVTRAFFEKTSDIETPEMGRAMKALLKNENDAAAAAIVSKDVRYNSMLRSTCVATMLSGGHATNALP
;
A
#
# COMPACT_ATOMS: atom_id res chain seq x y z
N MET A 1 20.04 -14.81 -31.45
CA MET A 1 20.81 -13.81 -30.69
C MET A 1 20.47 -13.98 -29.21
N GLN A 2 21.49 -14.20 -28.38
CA GLN A 2 21.39 -14.71 -27.02
C GLN A 2 20.67 -13.76 -26.06
N ARG A 3 19.89 -14.37 -25.16
CA ARG A 3 19.28 -13.74 -23.97
C ARG A 3 20.36 -13.48 -22.94
N ASP A 4 20.46 -12.25 -22.46
CA ASP A 4 21.38 -11.89 -21.39
C ASP A 4 20.64 -11.87 -20.05
N ARG A 5 20.89 -12.88 -19.22
CA ARG A 5 20.45 -12.96 -17.82
C ARG A 5 21.44 -12.14 -17.00
N ARG A 6 20.99 -11.04 -16.37
CA ARG A 6 21.79 -10.37 -15.35
C ARG A 6 21.34 -10.79 -13.95
N GLN A 7 22.27 -11.43 -13.25
CA GLN A 7 22.25 -11.72 -11.82
C GLN A 7 22.16 -10.42 -11.01
N CYS A 8 21.34 -10.43 -9.96
CA CYS A 8 21.37 -9.45 -8.88
C CYS A 8 22.36 -9.93 -7.82
N GLU A 9 23.44 -9.18 -7.59
CA GLU A 9 24.30 -9.34 -6.41
C GLU A 9 24.06 -8.18 -5.43
N ARG A 10 24.00 -8.49 -4.13
CA ARG A 10 23.81 -7.54 -3.02
C ARG A 10 25.15 -6.87 -2.69
N GLY A 11 25.16 -5.55 -2.59
CA GLY A 11 26.28 -4.78 -2.03
C GLY A 11 26.09 -4.58 -0.53
N ASP A 12 27.06 -5.05 0.25
CA ASP A 12 27.12 -5.03 1.71
C ASP A 12 28.01 -3.86 2.15
N HIS A 13 27.51 -2.94 2.99
CA HIS A 13 28.32 -1.89 3.61
C HIS A 13 27.96 -1.73 5.09
N GLY A 14 28.85 -2.23 5.94
CA GLY A 14 28.83 -2.04 7.38
C GLY A 14 29.27 -0.64 7.81
N LEU A 15 28.71 -0.18 8.92
CA LEU A 15 29.17 1.00 9.67
C LEU A 15 29.18 0.61 11.16
N ASP A 16 30.33 0.86 11.80
CA ASP A 16 30.56 0.75 13.25
C ASP A 16 31.09 2.13 13.75
N PRO A 17 31.07 2.47 15.05
CA PRO A 17 30.47 3.71 15.52
C PRO A 17 31.51 4.60 16.22
N GLY A 18 31.14 5.84 16.56
CA GLY A 18 31.97 6.60 17.48
C GLY A 18 31.61 8.07 17.59
N GLY A 19 31.30 8.52 18.80
CA GLY A 19 31.23 9.94 19.11
C GLY A 19 30.37 10.27 20.33
N ARG A 20 30.87 9.98 21.54
CA ARG A 20 30.35 10.57 22.79
C ARG A 20 30.80 12.02 22.90
N ALA A 21 29.90 12.90 23.33
CA ALA A 21 30.26 14.17 23.96
C ALA A 21 29.37 14.42 25.18
N VAL A 22 30.05 14.63 26.31
CA VAL A 22 29.54 15.01 27.64
C VAL A 22 29.52 16.53 27.71
N LEU A 23 28.48 17.12 28.31
CA LEU A 23 28.57 18.45 28.91
C LEU A 23 27.61 18.58 30.11
N SER A 24 28.12 19.21 31.14
CA SER A 24 27.71 19.21 32.54
C SER A 24 26.95 20.48 32.96
N HIS A 25 26.01 20.30 33.90
CA HIS A 25 25.57 21.17 35.01
C HIS A 25 25.31 22.67 34.78
N TRP A 26 24.11 23.13 35.16
CA TRP A 26 23.94 24.18 36.20
C TRP A 26 22.59 24.01 36.92
N VAL A 27 22.67 24.05 38.26
CA VAL A 27 21.58 24.04 39.22
C VAL A 27 21.29 25.49 39.63
N VAL A 28 20.02 25.88 39.67
CA VAL A 28 19.56 27.01 40.51
C VAL A 28 18.26 26.60 41.18
N GLY A 29 18.32 26.44 42.50
CA GLY A 29 17.15 26.27 43.36
C GLY A 29 16.55 27.62 43.74
N TYR A 30 15.23 27.65 43.93
CA TYR A 30 14.56 28.72 44.68
C TYR A 30 13.56 28.15 45.67
N ALA A 31 13.47 28.84 46.79
CA ALA A 31 13.06 28.38 48.11
C ALA A 31 11.54 28.24 48.32
N MET A 32 11.20 27.35 49.26
CA MET A 32 9.87 27.19 49.86
C MET A 32 9.40 28.45 50.59
N ARG A 33 8.10 28.77 50.45
CA ARG A 33 7.30 29.40 51.52
C ARG A 33 6.00 28.62 51.70
N ARG A 34 5.76 28.24 52.96
CA ARG A 34 4.55 27.59 53.47
C ARG A 34 3.39 28.60 53.53
N SER A 35 2.20 28.17 53.15
CA SER A 35 0.94 28.75 53.62
C SER A 35 -0.09 27.62 53.65
N ALA A 36 -0.80 27.52 54.76
CA ALA A 36 -1.66 26.42 55.13
C ALA A 36 -3.15 26.79 55.00
N LEU A 37 -3.98 25.74 54.91
CA LEU A 37 -5.44 25.68 55.02
C LEU A 37 -6.29 26.31 53.89
N ALA A 38 -7.05 25.47 53.17
CA ALA A 38 -8.51 25.42 53.28
C ALA A 38 -9.07 24.20 52.52
N ALA A 39 -10.19 23.68 53.03
CA ALA A 39 -10.86 22.46 52.67
C ALA A 39 -11.48 22.46 51.25
N ALA A 40 -11.58 21.28 50.64
CA ALA A 40 -12.85 20.78 50.07
C ALA A 40 -12.67 19.36 49.54
N THR A 41 -13.59 18.51 49.95
CA THR A 41 -13.94 17.20 49.41
C THR A 41 -13.83 17.14 47.89
N PHE A 42 -12.79 16.50 47.36
CA PHE A 42 -12.79 16.01 45.99
C PHE A 42 -13.59 14.71 45.97
N VAL A 43 -14.89 14.84 45.67
CA VAL A 43 -15.71 13.74 45.18
C VAL A 43 -14.99 13.16 43.96
N ALA A 44 -14.69 11.87 44.03
CA ALA A 44 -14.19 11.09 42.92
C ALA A 44 -15.25 11.04 41.80
N LEU A 45 -15.29 12.07 40.95
CA LEU A 45 -15.72 11.89 39.56
C LEU A 45 -14.52 11.31 38.81
N ALA A 46 -14.28 10.01 39.04
CA ALA A 46 -13.59 9.22 38.03
C ALA A 46 -14.45 9.34 36.77
N ALA A 47 -13.91 10.05 35.78
CA ALA A 47 -14.53 10.21 34.49
C ALA A 47 -14.96 8.84 33.97
N LEU A 48 -16.28 8.69 33.78
CA LEU A 48 -16.87 7.72 32.87
C LEU A 48 -16.37 8.08 31.45
N THR A 49 -15.10 7.79 31.19
CA THR A 49 -14.68 7.53 29.83
C THR A 49 -15.43 6.27 29.43
N PRO A 50 -16.20 6.27 28.33
CA PRO A 50 -16.61 5.00 27.77
C PRO A 50 -15.31 4.28 27.42
N GLN A 51 -14.90 3.33 28.26
CA GLN A 51 -13.99 2.30 27.81
C GLN A 51 -14.70 1.71 26.61
N LEU A 52 -14.16 1.96 25.42
CA LEU A 52 -14.44 1.16 24.24
C LEU A 52 -14.19 -0.28 24.69
N SER A 53 -15.26 -0.95 25.09
CA SER A 53 -15.21 -2.37 25.44
C SER A 53 -14.67 -3.03 24.18
N ALA A 54 -13.52 -3.70 24.30
CA ALA A 54 -12.98 -4.48 23.21
C ALA A 54 -14.09 -5.42 22.75
N GLN A 55 -14.64 -5.15 21.56
CA GLN A 55 -15.77 -5.89 21.05
C GLN A 55 -15.36 -7.36 21.01
N GLN A 56 -16.07 -8.20 21.76
CA GLN A 56 -15.74 -9.63 21.78
C GLN A 56 -15.95 -10.18 20.37
N LEU A 57 -14.86 -10.57 19.73
CA LEU A 57 -14.88 -11.10 18.38
C LEU A 57 -15.57 -12.46 18.40
N ASN A 58 -16.47 -12.69 17.45
CA ASN A 58 -16.98 -14.04 17.22
C ASN A 58 -15.86 -14.95 16.68
N PRO A 59 -16.04 -16.29 16.67
CA PRO A 59 -14.98 -17.22 16.23
C PRO A 59 -14.41 -16.93 14.84
N ASN A 60 -15.26 -16.51 13.88
CA ASN A 60 -14.82 -16.23 12.50
C ASN A 60 -14.06 -14.89 12.41
N GLN A 61 -14.48 -13.88 13.18
CA GLN A 61 -13.75 -12.62 13.33
C GLN A 61 -12.40 -12.84 14.01
N GLN A 62 -12.33 -13.72 15.02
CA GLN A 62 -11.08 -14.07 15.67
C GLN A 62 -10.15 -14.82 14.71
N LEU A 63 -10.67 -15.78 13.94
CA LEU A 63 -9.90 -16.47 12.90
C LEU A 63 -9.29 -15.47 11.90
N ALA A 64 -10.09 -14.52 11.40
CA ALA A 64 -9.61 -13.49 10.49
C ALA A 64 -8.52 -12.61 11.12
N LYS A 65 -8.69 -12.21 12.38
CA LYS A 65 -7.67 -11.42 13.11
C LYS A 65 -6.39 -12.21 13.35
N ASP A 66 -6.47 -13.50 13.64
CA ASP A 66 -5.30 -14.36 13.85
C ASP A 66 -4.50 -14.56 12.56
N ILE A 67 -5.18 -14.78 11.45
CA ILE A 67 -4.56 -14.86 10.11
C ILE A 67 -3.90 -13.52 9.76
N TYR A 68 -4.64 -12.42 9.97
CA TYR A 68 -4.17 -11.08 9.67
C TYR A 68 -2.93 -10.72 10.47
N LYS A 69 -2.94 -10.97 11.78
CA LYS A 69 -1.77 -10.78 12.64
C LYS A 69 -0.56 -11.58 12.13
N GLU A 70 -0.74 -12.87 11.84
CA GLU A 70 0.34 -13.73 11.36
C GLU A 70 0.94 -13.21 10.05
N LEU A 71 0.10 -12.83 9.09
CA LEU A 71 0.56 -12.26 7.81
C LEU A 71 1.37 -10.99 8.02
N LEU A 72 0.91 -10.09 8.90
CA LEU A 72 1.58 -8.82 9.18
C LEU A 72 2.94 -8.98 9.88
N GLU A 73 3.11 -10.05 10.65
CA GLU A 73 4.38 -10.34 11.33
C GLU A 73 5.43 -10.98 10.41
N TYR A 74 5.05 -11.35 9.18
CA TYR A 74 6.02 -11.73 8.14
C TYR A 74 6.54 -10.50 7.39
N ASN A 75 7.86 -10.27 7.46
CA ASN A 75 8.52 -9.33 6.58
C ASN A 75 8.71 -9.93 5.17
N THR A 76 7.77 -9.62 4.28
CA THR A 76 7.71 -10.09 2.89
C THR A 76 8.18 -9.03 1.88
N SER A 77 8.94 -8.04 2.32
CA SER A 77 9.51 -7.02 1.43
C SER A 77 10.55 -7.62 0.46
N ASN A 78 10.96 -6.82 -0.52
CA ASN A 78 11.87 -7.28 -1.58
C ASN A 78 13.29 -7.56 -1.09
N MET A 79 13.72 -6.93 -0.01
CA MET A 79 15.06 -7.10 0.56
C MET A 79 15.21 -8.35 1.46
N THR A 80 14.11 -9.03 1.83
CA THR A 80 14.11 -10.16 2.76
C THR A 80 14.05 -11.54 2.08
N SER A 81 13.51 -12.55 2.78
CA SER A 81 13.24 -13.92 2.32
C SER A 81 12.02 -14.02 1.39
N GLY A 82 11.43 -12.90 1.00
CA GLY A 82 10.31 -12.80 0.06
C GLY A 82 8.99 -13.40 0.57
N THR A 83 8.06 -13.68 -0.34
CA THR A 83 6.67 -14.05 -0.02
C THR A 83 6.49 -15.51 0.36
N THR A 84 7.49 -16.37 0.09
CA THR A 84 7.37 -17.83 0.29
C THR A 84 7.04 -18.22 1.72
N ILE A 85 7.53 -17.48 2.74
CA ILE A 85 7.20 -17.77 4.14
C ILE A 85 5.71 -17.58 4.42
N ALA A 86 5.13 -16.47 3.96
CA ALA A 86 3.71 -16.17 4.13
C ALA A 86 2.83 -17.13 3.30
N ALA A 87 3.23 -17.43 2.05
CA ALA A 87 2.52 -18.39 1.20
C ALA A 87 2.45 -19.79 1.84
N ASN A 88 3.56 -20.28 2.38
CA ASN A 88 3.60 -21.57 3.08
C ASN A 88 2.74 -21.57 4.35
N ALA A 89 2.75 -20.50 5.14
CA ALA A 89 1.93 -20.37 6.34
C ALA A 89 0.43 -20.41 6.00
N MET A 90 0.00 -19.68 4.97
CA MET A 90 -1.40 -19.69 4.53
C MET A 90 -1.80 -21.04 3.93
N ALA A 91 -0.92 -21.69 3.16
CA ALA A 91 -1.16 -23.04 2.66
C ALA A 91 -1.34 -24.04 3.82
N LYS A 92 -0.54 -23.92 4.88
CA LYS A 92 -0.70 -24.74 6.10
C LYS A 92 -2.09 -24.53 6.72
N ARG A 93 -2.57 -23.28 6.83
CA ARG A 93 -3.92 -23.02 7.36
C ARG A 93 -5.03 -23.68 6.54
N PHE A 94 -4.92 -23.68 5.21
CA PHE A 94 -5.87 -24.39 4.36
C PHE A 94 -5.80 -25.91 4.55
N ARG A 95 -4.60 -26.49 4.66
CA ARG A 95 -4.43 -27.92 4.98
C ARG A 95 -5.05 -28.28 6.32
N ASP A 96 -4.77 -27.48 7.36
CA ASP A 96 -5.33 -27.68 8.69
C ASP A 96 -6.87 -27.57 8.69
N ALA A 97 -7.44 -26.76 7.78
CA ALA A 97 -8.87 -26.63 7.56
C ALA A 97 -9.48 -27.75 6.69
N GLY A 98 -8.69 -28.73 6.25
CA GLY A 98 -9.16 -29.90 5.50
C GLY A 98 -9.36 -29.65 4.00
N PHE A 99 -8.66 -28.69 3.41
CA PHE A 99 -8.56 -28.59 1.95
C PHE A 99 -7.64 -29.70 1.41
N PRO A 100 -8.00 -30.38 0.31
CA PRO A 100 -7.16 -31.42 -0.25
C PRO A 100 -5.93 -30.82 -0.95
N GLU A 101 -4.79 -31.53 -0.92
CA GLU A 101 -3.55 -31.06 -1.58
C GLU A 101 -3.74 -30.78 -3.08
N ALA A 102 -4.64 -31.50 -3.75
CA ALA A 102 -4.92 -31.29 -5.18
C ALA A 102 -5.55 -29.92 -5.47
N ASP A 103 -6.11 -29.24 -4.46
CA ASP A 103 -6.70 -27.91 -4.58
C ASP A 103 -5.77 -26.80 -4.04
N ILE A 104 -4.56 -27.14 -3.59
CA ILE A 104 -3.57 -26.20 -3.06
C ILE A 104 -2.33 -26.23 -3.97
N PHE A 105 -2.01 -25.08 -4.54
CA PHE A 105 -0.80 -24.89 -5.33
C PHE A 105 0.12 -23.87 -4.68
N LEU A 106 1.42 -24.20 -4.62
CA LEU A 106 2.48 -23.31 -4.20
C LEU A 106 3.58 -23.28 -5.26
N GLY A 107 3.91 -22.10 -5.76
CA GLY A 107 4.97 -21.96 -6.75
C GLY A 107 5.15 -20.53 -7.23
N GLY A 108 6.30 -20.23 -7.83
CA GLY A 108 6.56 -18.91 -8.37
C GLY A 108 7.86 -18.84 -9.15
N VAL A 109 8.23 -17.62 -9.55
CA VAL A 109 9.40 -17.36 -10.41
C VAL A 109 10.71 -17.78 -9.73
N ARG A 110 10.79 -17.62 -8.41
CA ARG A 110 11.96 -17.97 -7.59
C ARG A 110 11.54 -18.73 -6.32
N PRO A 111 12.44 -19.50 -5.69
CA PRO A 111 12.16 -20.21 -4.44
C PRO A 111 11.67 -19.33 -3.29
N ASP A 112 12.03 -18.05 -3.29
CA ASP A 112 11.64 -17.07 -2.27
C ASP A 112 10.45 -16.18 -2.69
N LYS A 113 9.87 -16.41 -3.87
CA LYS A 113 8.76 -15.63 -4.44
C LYS A 113 7.59 -16.53 -4.83
N HIS A 114 7.13 -17.36 -3.91
CA HIS A 114 5.97 -18.22 -4.17
C HIS A 114 4.66 -17.42 -4.15
N ASN A 115 3.77 -17.83 -5.04
CA ASN A 115 2.34 -17.57 -5.01
C ASN A 115 1.65 -18.76 -4.33
N LEU A 116 0.51 -18.51 -3.72
CA LEU A 116 -0.42 -19.54 -3.24
C LEU A 116 -1.70 -19.44 -4.05
N VAL A 117 -2.15 -20.54 -4.66
CA VAL A 117 -3.48 -20.64 -5.27
C VAL A 117 -4.25 -21.75 -4.58
N VAL A 118 -5.44 -21.44 -4.07
CA VAL A 118 -6.32 -22.40 -3.40
C VAL A 118 -7.69 -22.38 -4.05
N ARG A 119 -8.21 -23.56 -4.38
CA ARG A 119 -9.53 -23.72 -4.98
C ARG A 119 -10.53 -24.29 -3.99
N TYR A 120 -11.60 -23.55 -3.75
CA TYR A 120 -12.80 -24.06 -3.10
C TYR A 120 -13.78 -24.55 -4.16
N ARG A 121 -14.01 -25.86 -4.18
CA ARG A 121 -14.89 -26.52 -5.17
C ARG A 121 -16.36 -26.23 -4.86
N GLY A 122 -17.09 -25.74 -5.85
CA GLY A 122 -18.55 -25.62 -5.79
C GLY A 122 -19.25 -26.97 -5.97
N ARG A 123 -20.58 -26.95 -6.10
CA ARG A 123 -21.42 -28.12 -6.41
C ARG A 123 -21.04 -28.81 -7.73
N GLY A 124 -20.41 -28.07 -8.64
CA GLY A 124 -20.03 -28.54 -9.96
C GLY A 124 -21.24 -28.81 -10.86
N GLY A 125 -21.02 -29.58 -11.92
CA GLY A 125 -22.03 -29.89 -12.94
C GLY A 125 -21.70 -29.29 -14.31
N THR A 126 -22.32 -29.84 -15.35
CA THR A 126 -22.07 -29.42 -16.75
C THR A 126 -22.52 -27.99 -17.05
N THR A 127 -23.34 -27.42 -16.17
CA THR A 127 -23.87 -26.05 -16.26
C THR A 127 -23.29 -25.11 -15.19
N ALA A 128 -22.26 -25.53 -14.45
CA ALA A 128 -21.65 -24.69 -13.43
C ALA A 128 -21.02 -23.43 -14.06
N PRO A 129 -21.26 -22.22 -13.52
CA PRO A 129 -20.59 -21.02 -13.99
C PRO A 129 -19.08 -21.11 -13.82
N LYS A 130 -18.35 -20.28 -14.57
CA LYS A 130 -16.90 -20.18 -14.41
C LYS A 130 -16.53 -19.65 -13.01
N PRO A 131 -15.31 -19.94 -12.51
CA PRO A 131 -14.91 -19.59 -11.16
C PRO A 131 -14.95 -18.08 -10.85
N LEU A 132 -15.06 -17.74 -9.57
CA LEU A 132 -14.72 -16.42 -9.03
C LEU A 132 -13.27 -16.43 -8.54
N LEU A 133 -12.45 -15.48 -8.96
CA LEU A 133 -11.09 -15.29 -8.45
C LEU A 133 -11.06 -14.14 -7.43
N LEU A 134 -10.54 -14.45 -6.24
CA LEU A 134 -10.19 -13.52 -5.19
C LEU A 134 -8.67 -13.36 -5.21
N LEU A 135 -8.19 -12.21 -5.68
CA LEU A 135 -6.78 -11.91 -5.89
C LEU A 135 -6.32 -10.91 -4.83
N ALA A 136 -5.24 -11.24 -4.14
CA ALA A 136 -4.56 -10.36 -3.19
C ALA A 136 -3.04 -10.60 -3.30
N HIS A 137 -2.22 -9.66 -2.84
CA HIS A 137 -0.76 -9.84 -2.83
C HIS A 137 -0.20 -10.01 -1.41
N LEU A 138 0.96 -10.65 -1.33
CA LEU A 138 1.65 -10.99 -0.07
C LEU A 138 2.87 -10.12 0.18
N ASP A 139 3.47 -9.59 -0.88
CA ASP A 139 4.59 -8.67 -0.78
C ASP A 139 4.15 -7.33 -0.21
N VAL A 140 5.12 -6.55 0.22
CA VAL A 140 4.91 -5.23 0.79
C VAL A 140 6.09 -4.36 0.42
N VAL A 141 5.89 -3.04 0.27
CA VAL A 141 7.04 -2.14 0.17
C VAL A 141 7.94 -2.19 1.42
N GLU A 142 9.19 -1.78 1.22
CA GLU A 142 10.18 -1.69 2.30
C GLU A 142 9.70 -0.82 3.48
N ALA A 143 10.11 -1.19 4.68
CA ALA A 143 9.83 -0.45 5.90
C ALA A 143 11.02 -0.54 6.87
N LEU A 144 11.76 0.56 6.99
CA LEU A 144 12.85 0.67 7.96
C LEU A 144 12.30 1.10 9.31
N LYS A 145 12.76 0.46 10.39
CA LYS A 145 12.36 0.83 11.77
C LYS A 145 12.65 2.31 12.10
N SER A 146 13.69 2.89 11.49
CA SER A 146 14.09 4.30 11.66
C SER A 146 13.03 5.29 11.18
N ASP A 147 12.19 4.88 10.22
CA ASP A 147 11.20 5.76 9.59
C ASP A 147 9.85 5.70 10.33
N TRP A 148 9.73 4.78 11.28
CA TRP A 148 8.53 4.55 12.08
C TRP A 148 8.68 5.17 13.47
N SER A 149 7.55 5.54 14.07
CA SER A 149 7.53 6.04 15.45
C SER A 149 8.33 5.11 16.38
N PRO A 150 9.06 5.65 17.38
CA PRO A 150 10.00 4.85 18.19
C PRO A 150 9.37 3.60 18.82
N ASP A 151 8.10 3.68 19.19
CA ASP A 151 7.27 2.65 19.82
C ASP A 151 6.66 1.62 18.84
N LEU A 152 6.75 1.82 17.52
CA LEU A 152 6.18 0.94 16.51
C LEU A 152 7.26 0.18 15.74
N ASP A 153 7.14 -1.15 15.68
CA ASP A 153 7.93 -1.99 14.78
C ASP A 153 7.08 -2.31 13.54
N PRO A 154 7.57 -2.06 12.31
CA PRO A 154 6.78 -2.26 11.11
C PRO A 154 6.24 -3.69 10.96
N PHE A 155 6.92 -4.69 11.52
CA PHE A 155 6.54 -6.10 11.40
C PHE A 155 6.12 -6.71 12.73
N LYS A 156 5.61 -5.88 13.65
CA LYS A 156 4.88 -6.35 14.84
C LYS A 156 3.48 -5.76 14.83
N PHE A 157 2.49 -6.64 14.87
CA PHE A 157 1.10 -6.23 14.93
C PHE A 157 0.80 -5.54 16.26
N ILE A 158 0.36 -4.28 16.18
CA ILE A 158 -0.07 -3.51 17.35
C ILE A 158 -1.50 -3.02 17.11
N GLU A 159 -2.38 -3.29 18.08
CA GLU A 159 -3.71 -2.71 18.15
C GLU A 159 -3.70 -1.60 19.20
N ARG A 160 -4.02 -0.38 18.79
CA ARG A 160 -4.04 0.79 19.67
C ARG A 160 -5.07 1.80 19.17
N ASP A 161 -5.85 2.35 20.10
CA ASP A 161 -6.82 3.43 19.85
C ASP A 161 -7.81 3.15 18.72
N GLY A 162 -8.18 1.87 18.52
CA GLY A 162 -9.08 1.43 17.46
C GLY A 162 -8.42 1.27 16.08
N TYR A 163 -7.09 1.33 16.01
CA TYR A 163 -6.31 1.16 14.79
C TYR A 163 -5.37 -0.04 14.88
N PHE A 164 -5.06 -0.60 13.71
CA PHE A 164 -4.07 -1.66 13.54
C PHE A 164 -2.81 -1.10 12.87
N TYR A 165 -1.67 -1.27 13.52
CA TYR A 165 -0.37 -0.79 13.07
C TYR A 165 0.53 -1.97 12.71
N ALA A 166 0.91 -2.03 11.43
CA ALA A 166 1.98 -2.84 10.87
C ALA A 166 2.15 -2.48 9.37
N ARG A 167 3.30 -2.77 8.77
CA ARG A 167 3.47 -2.78 7.32
C ARG A 167 2.60 -3.91 6.74
N GLY A 168 1.79 -3.57 5.74
CA GLY A 168 0.83 -4.48 5.13
C GLY A 168 -0.58 -4.38 5.71
N SER A 169 -0.80 -3.56 6.74
CA SER A 169 -2.08 -3.50 7.45
C SER A 169 -3.25 -3.00 6.59
N SER A 170 -2.96 -2.16 5.60
CA SER A 170 -3.93 -1.78 4.57
C SER A 170 -3.65 -2.56 3.29
N ASP A 171 -2.42 -2.44 2.79
CA ASP A 171 -1.99 -2.84 1.45
C ASP A 171 -0.95 -3.99 1.53
N ASP A 172 -1.31 -5.23 1.21
CA ASP A 172 -2.68 -5.75 0.95
C ASP A 172 -3.02 -6.97 1.83
N LYS A 173 -2.25 -7.16 2.91
CA LYS A 173 -2.41 -8.33 3.79
C LYS A 173 -3.75 -8.36 4.53
N SER A 174 -4.44 -7.21 4.62
CA SER A 174 -5.81 -7.17 5.12
C SER A 174 -6.77 -7.95 4.23
N MET A 175 -6.73 -7.73 2.91
CA MET A 175 -7.55 -8.42 1.94
C MET A 175 -7.18 -9.90 1.87
N ALA A 176 -5.88 -10.21 1.82
CA ALA A 176 -5.38 -11.58 1.85
C ALA A 176 -5.92 -12.35 3.07
N ALA A 177 -5.86 -11.75 4.26
CA ALA A 177 -6.36 -12.37 5.49
C ALA A 177 -7.88 -12.63 5.44
N ILE A 178 -8.65 -11.66 4.94
CA ILE A 178 -10.11 -11.78 4.78
C ILE A 178 -10.45 -12.93 3.83
N PHE A 179 -9.75 -13.04 2.69
CA PHE A 179 -10.00 -14.12 1.73
C PHE A 179 -9.67 -15.50 2.30
N VAL A 180 -8.54 -15.64 3.00
CA VAL A 180 -8.17 -16.90 3.66
C VAL A 180 -9.19 -17.28 4.73
N ALA A 181 -9.57 -16.34 5.60
CA ALA A 181 -10.55 -16.57 6.66
C ALA A 181 -11.91 -16.99 6.10
N ASN A 182 -12.38 -16.30 5.07
CA ASN A 182 -13.66 -16.59 4.43
C ASN A 182 -13.66 -17.99 3.79
N LEU A 183 -12.63 -18.38 3.04
CA LEU A 183 -12.60 -19.73 2.45
C LEU A 183 -12.57 -20.83 3.52
N ILE A 184 -11.81 -20.62 4.61
CA ILE A 184 -11.79 -21.56 5.74
C ILE A 184 -13.17 -21.65 6.40
N GLN A 185 -13.84 -20.53 6.62
CA GLN A 185 -15.19 -20.49 7.15
C GLN A 185 -16.18 -21.23 6.23
N LEU A 186 -16.17 -20.95 4.92
CA LEU A 186 -17.03 -21.63 3.93
C LEU A 186 -16.81 -23.15 3.95
N LYS A 187 -15.57 -23.60 4.15
CA LYS A 187 -15.25 -25.02 4.30
C LYS A 187 -15.83 -25.62 5.58
N GLN A 188 -15.69 -24.93 6.71
CA GLN A 188 -16.22 -25.38 8.00
C GLN A 188 -17.76 -25.43 8.02
N GLU A 189 -18.40 -24.48 7.32
CA GLU A 189 -19.86 -24.40 7.19
C GLU A 189 -20.43 -25.36 6.14
N ASN A 190 -19.58 -26.09 5.41
CA ASN A 190 -19.97 -26.92 4.26
C ASN A 190 -20.79 -26.15 3.21
N TYR A 191 -20.42 -24.89 2.95
CA TYR A 191 -21.15 -24.02 2.04
C TYR A 191 -21.09 -24.50 0.58
N ALA A 192 -22.20 -24.98 0.05
CA ALA A 192 -22.25 -25.46 -1.32
C ALA A 192 -22.46 -24.30 -2.33
N SER A 193 -21.37 -23.67 -2.78
CA SER A 193 -21.38 -22.65 -3.83
C SER A 193 -21.78 -23.22 -5.20
N ASP A 194 -22.47 -22.43 -6.04
CA ASP A 194 -22.80 -22.84 -7.41
C ASP A 194 -21.62 -22.76 -8.39
N ARG A 195 -20.54 -22.07 -8.01
CA ARG A 195 -19.29 -21.96 -8.77
C ARG A 195 -18.08 -22.22 -7.89
N ASP A 196 -16.96 -22.59 -8.49
CA ASP A 196 -15.67 -22.64 -7.79
C ASP A 196 -15.26 -21.22 -7.35
N ILE A 197 -14.63 -21.12 -6.18
CA ILE A 197 -13.99 -19.90 -5.69
C ILE A 197 -12.50 -20.17 -5.61
N ILE A 198 -11.70 -19.33 -6.25
CA ILE A 198 -10.25 -19.42 -6.26
C ILE A 198 -9.71 -18.25 -5.43
N VAL A 199 -8.82 -18.53 -4.49
CA VAL A 199 -7.98 -17.51 -3.85
C VAL A 199 -6.59 -17.60 -4.45
N ALA A 200 -6.07 -16.51 -4.97
CA ALA A 200 -4.68 -16.38 -5.38
C ALA A 200 -4.01 -15.29 -4.53
N LEU A 201 -3.01 -15.70 -3.73
CA LEU A 201 -2.15 -14.80 -2.98
C LEU A 201 -0.81 -14.70 -3.71
N THR A 202 -0.52 -13.56 -4.34
CA THR A 202 0.59 -13.43 -5.29
C THR A 202 1.79 -12.67 -4.75
N ALA A 203 2.93 -12.81 -5.44
CA ALA A 203 4.17 -12.09 -5.14
C ALA A 203 4.45 -10.95 -6.13
N ASP A 204 5.24 -9.97 -5.69
CA ASP A 204 5.80 -8.86 -6.47
C ASP A 204 4.72 -8.04 -7.23
N GLU A 205 3.65 -7.64 -6.53
CA GLU A 205 2.73 -6.57 -6.99
C GLU A 205 3.41 -5.21 -6.83
N GLU A 206 3.95 -4.93 -5.64
CA GLU A 206 4.52 -3.65 -5.20
C GLU A 206 5.78 -3.26 -5.99
N GLY A 207 6.30 -4.21 -6.75
CA GLY A 207 7.42 -4.09 -7.65
C GLY A 207 8.40 -5.25 -7.52
N GLY A 208 9.28 -5.37 -8.50
CA GLY A 208 10.26 -6.44 -8.55
C GLY A 208 10.35 -7.04 -9.96
N CYS A 209 11.08 -8.15 -10.06
CA CYS A 209 11.25 -8.87 -11.32
C CYS A 209 10.40 -10.14 -11.40
N CYS A 210 9.68 -10.49 -10.34
CA CYS A 210 9.03 -11.79 -10.17
C CYS A 210 7.50 -11.69 -10.06
N ASN A 211 6.87 -10.76 -10.79
CA ASN A 211 5.42 -10.53 -10.70
C ASN A 211 4.62 -11.83 -10.85
N GLY A 212 3.91 -12.16 -9.79
CA GLY A 212 3.25 -13.44 -9.56
C GLY A 212 2.06 -13.68 -10.47
N VAL A 213 1.24 -12.65 -10.69
CA VAL A 213 0.09 -12.69 -11.60
C VAL A 213 0.56 -13.00 -13.03
N ASN A 214 1.56 -12.28 -13.52
CA ASN A 214 2.12 -12.52 -14.85
C ASN A 214 2.66 -13.96 -14.99
N TRP A 215 3.36 -14.45 -13.96
CA TRP A 215 3.89 -15.80 -13.96
C TRP A 215 2.78 -16.87 -13.96
N LEU A 216 1.73 -16.69 -13.13
CA LEU A 216 0.58 -17.59 -13.09
C LEU A 216 -0.15 -17.63 -14.44
N ILE A 217 -0.40 -16.48 -15.07
CA ILE A 217 -1.06 -16.43 -16.38
C ILE A 217 -0.24 -17.13 -17.46
N GLN A 218 1.09 -17.03 -17.41
CA GLN A 218 1.97 -17.62 -18.44
C GLN A 218 2.20 -19.12 -18.25
N ASN A 219 2.25 -19.61 -17.01
CA ASN A 219 2.70 -20.98 -16.69
C ASN A 219 1.60 -21.87 -16.11
N HIS A 220 0.57 -21.27 -15.50
CA HIS A 220 -0.46 -21.94 -14.72
C HIS A 220 -1.84 -21.30 -14.91
N ARG A 221 -2.17 -20.92 -16.15
CA ARG A 221 -3.42 -20.22 -16.48
C ARG A 221 -4.64 -20.98 -15.98
N GLU A 222 -4.60 -22.31 -16.04
CA GLU A 222 -5.65 -23.22 -15.57
C GLU A 222 -5.98 -23.07 -14.08
N LEU A 223 -5.02 -22.61 -13.27
CA LEU A 223 -5.22 -22.40 -11.84
C LEU A 223 -6.01 -21.13 -11.54
N VAL A 224 -5.96 -20.13 -12.42
CA VAL A 224 -6.51 -18.77 -12.21
C VAL A 224 -7.52 -18.33 -13.29
N ASP A 225 -7.94 -19.23 -14.19
CA ASP A 225 -8.98 -18.91 -15.18
C ASP A 225 -10.35 -18.77 -14.50
N ALA A 226 -10.93 -17.57 -14.59
CA ALA A 226 -12.12 -17.18 -13.87
C ALA A 226 -13.03 -16.28 -14.72
N GLU A 227 -14.31 -16.23 -14.36
CA GLU A 227 -15.30 -15.32 -14.98
C GLU A 227 -15.14 -13.90 -14.47
N LEU A 228 -14.89 -13.78 -13.17
CA LEU A 228 -14.86 -12.54 -12.42
C LEU A 228 -13.64 -12.56 -11.51
N VAL A 229 -13.02 -11.39 -11.35
CA VAL A 229 -11.87 -11.19 -10.46
C VAL A 229 -12.20 -10.04 -9.52
N ILE A 230 -12.09 -10.30 -8.22
CA ILE A 230 -12.04 -9.27 -7.19
C ILE A 230 -10.56 -9.13 -6.80
N ASN A 231 -10.02 -7.93 -7.01
CA ASN A 231 -8.63 -7.59 -6.69
C ASN A 231 -8.60 -6.41 -5.70
N GLU A 232 -7.41 -6.05 -5.24
CA GLU A 232 -7.17 -4.83 -4.49
C GLU A 232 -7.66 -3.56 -5.24
N GLY A 233 -7.83 -2.49 -4.46
CA GLY A 233 -8.31 -1.21 -4.95
C GLY A 233 -9.77 -0.95 -4.60
N GLY A 234 -10.13 0.33 -4.62
CA GLY A 234 -11.37 0.81 -4.02
C GLY A 234 -11.35 0.75 -2.49
N GLY A 235 -12.52 0.69 -1.88
CA GLY A 235 -12.66 0.60 -0.42
C GLY A 235 -13.48 1.73 0.21
N GLY A 236 -13.59 1.64 1.53
CA GLY A 236 -14.41 2.50 2.37
C GLY A 236 -13.60 3.61 3.04
N SER A 237 -14.22 4.77 3.23
CA SER A 237 -13.66 5.86 4.02
C SER A 237 -14.70 6.44 4.98
N LEU A 238 -14.20 6.95 6.11
CA LEU A 238 -14.98 7.70 7.07
C LEU A 238 -14.67 9.19 6.95
N ARG A 239 -15.66 10.03 7.24
CA ARG A 239 -15.51 11.48 7.46
C ARG A 239 -16.14 11.78 8.81
N ASP A 240 -15.35 12.34 9.72
CA ASP A 240 -15.78 12.63 11.11
C ASP A 240 -16.37 11.41 11.82
N GLY A 241 -15.75 10.24 11.62
CA GLY A 241 -16.18 8.96 12.19
C GLY A 241 -17.45 8.36 11.57
N LYS A 242 -18.02 8.97 10.54
CA LYS A 242 -19.22 8.49 9.83
C LYS A 242 -18.87 7.92 8.46
N PRO A 243 -19.57 6.86 7.99
CA PRO A 243 -19.43 6.37 6.64
C PRO A 243 -19.57 7.51 5.63
N PHE A 244 -18.56 7.67 4.77
CA PHE A 244 -18.52 8.74 3.79
C PHE A 244 -18.65 8.20 2.37
N LEU A 245 -17.74 7.31 1.98
CA LEU A 245 -17.68 6.79 0.62
C LEU A 245 -17.24 5.33 0.66
N ASN A 246 -17.90 4.49 -0.14
CA ASN A 246 -17.46 3.13 -0.45
C ASN A 246 -17.33 2.99 -1.96
N THR A 247 -16.14 2.63 -2.45
CA THR A 247 -15.82 2.62 -3.88
C THR A 247 -15.53 1.21 -4.38
N ILE A 248 -15.91 0.96 -5.63
CA ILE A 248 -15.49 -0.20 -6.40
C ILE A 248 -14.59 0.32 -7.52
N GLN A 249 -13.34 -0.11 -7.54
CA GLN A 249 -12.39 0.28 -8.57
C GLN A 249 -12.57 -0.60 -9.82
N ALA A 250 -12.92 0.02 -10.94
CA ALA A 250 -13.14 -0.67 -12.20
C ALA A 250 -11.99 -0.53 -13.21
N THR A 251 -11.02 0.36 -12.94
CA THR A 251 -9.85 0.59 -13.79
C THR A 251 -8.75 1.29 -13.00
N GLN A 252 -7.51 1.18 -13.47
CA GLN A 252 -6.34 1.89 -12.94
C GLN A 252 -5.57 2.56 -14.07
N LYS A 253 -4.78 3.59 -13.73
CA LYS A 253 -3.82 4.21 -14.67
C LYS A 253 -2.57 3.33 -14.78
N ASN A 254 -1.95 3.33 -15.95
CA ASN A 254 -0.62 2.76 -16.11
C ASN A 254 0.44 3.74 -15.60
N VAL A 255 1.52 3.20 -15.04
CA VAL A 255 2.71 3.94 -14.63
C VAL A 255 3.79 3.78 -15.69
N VAL A 256 4.48 4.87 -16.01
CA VAL A 256 5.64 4.87 -16.91
C VAL A 256 6.74 5.71 -16.28
N ASN A 257 7.93 5.12 -16.16
CA ASN A 257 9.10 5.76 -15.58
C ASN A 257 10.07 6.20 -16.69
N PHE A 258 10.57 7.44 -16.60
CA PHE A 258 11.53 8.00 -17.54
C PHE A 258 12.83 8.40 -16.83
N LYS A 259 13.97 8.15 -17.46
CA LYS A 259 15.26 8.72 -17.07
C LYS A 259 15.64 9.84 -18.04
N VAL A 260 15.68 11.06 -17.55
CA VAL A 260 16.15 12.23 -18.31
C VAL A 260 17.60 12.50 -17.92
N THR A 261 18.47 12.82 -18.89
CA THR A 261 19.89 13.07 -18.64
C THR A 261 20.38 14.22 -19.51
N ALA A 262 20.94 15.25 -18.88
CA ALA A 262 21.70 16.30 -19.54
C ALA A 262 23.21 16.00 -19.43
N LYS A 263 23.99 16.32 -20.46
CA LYS A 263 25.44 16.11 -20.48
C LYS A 263 26.14 17.31 -21.11
N ASN A 264 27.25 17.73 -20.53
CA ASN A 264 28.17 18.71 -21.10
C ASN A 264 29.59 18.14 -21.13
N ARG A 265 30.52 18.91 -21.70
CA ARG A 265 31.96 18.57 -21.63
C ARG A 265 32.46 18.81 -20.20
N GLY A 266 33.36 17.96 -19.70
CA GLY A 266 34.05 18.23 -18.43
C GLY A 266 34.91 19.50 -18.47
N GLY A 267 35.44 19.92 -17.33
CA GLY A 267 36.33 21.08 -17.23
C GLY A 267 36.62 21.47 -15.78
N HIS A 268 37.56 22.38 -15.57
CA HIS A 268 37.88 22.87 -14.23
C HIS A 268 36.87 23.95 -13.80
N SER A 269 36.40 23.91 -12.55
CA SER A 269 35.36 24.85 -12.07
C SER A 269 35.81 26.32 -12.06
N SER A 270 37.11 26.60 -12.06
CA SER A 270 37.66 27.97 -12.17
C SER A 270 37.58 28.57 -13.58
N LEU A 271 37.22 27.78 -14.58
CA LEU A 271 37.02 28.20 -15.97
C LEU A 271 35.57 27.91 -16.37
N PRO A 272 34.58 28.57 -15.73
CA PRO A 272 33.17 28.27 -15.97
C PRO A 272 32.82 28.58 -17.43
N ARG A 273 31.94 27.75 -17.98
CA ARG A 273 31.36 27.97 -19.31
C ARG A 273 29.89 28.34 -19.19
N PRO A 274 29.30 28.97 -20.22
CA PRO A 274 27.87 29.27 -20.23
C PRO A 274 26.98 28.00 -20.18
N ASP A 275 27.49 26.84 -20.60
CA ASP A 275 26.77 25.56 -20.58
C ASP A 275 27.09 24.74 -19.30
N ASN A 276 26.04 24.23 -18.65
CA ASN A 276 26.17 23.39 -17.45
C ASN A 276 25.01 22.40 -17.35
N ALA A 277 25.33 21.12 -17.18
CA ALA A 277 24.36 20.04 -17.30
C ALA A 277 23.36 20.06 -16.14
N ILE A 278 23.84 20.43 -14.95
CA ILE A 278 23.00 20.57 -13.76
C ILE A 278 22.02 21.70 -13.95
N TYR A 279 22.44 22.86 -14.48
CA TYR A 279 21.56 24.01 -14.67
C TYR A 279 20.50 23.73 -15.73
N GLN A 280 20.90 23.16 -16.87
CA GLN A 280 19.96 22.77 -17.94
C GLN A 280 18.94 21.73 -17.45
N LEU A 281 19.39 20.72 -16.68
CA LEU A 281 18.49 19.73 -16.10
C LEU A 281 17.55 20.38 -15.06
N ALA A 282 18.07 21.26 -14.21
CA ALA A 282 17.28 21.97 -13.20
C ALA A 282 16.20 22.85 -13.83
N GLU A 283 16.52 23.58 -14.91
CA GLU A 283 15.54 24.35 -15.68
C GLU A 283 14.46 23.46 -16.30
N GLY A 284 14.86 22.31 -16.87
CA GLY A 284 13.93 21.31 -17.38
C GLY A 284 12.98 20.78 -16.30
N ILE A 285 13.52 20.40 -15.14
CA ILE A 285 12.75 19.94 -13.98
C ILE A 285 11.79 21.04 -13.50
N ALA A 286 12.24 22.30 -13.43
CA ALA A 286 11.41 23.43 -13.02
C ALA A 286 10.26 23.72 -13.99
N ARG A 287 10.41 23.39 -15.28
CA ARG A 287 9.31 23.42 -16.26
C ARG A 287 8.35 22.25 -16.05
N PHE A 288 8.87 21.04 -15.82
CA PHE A 288 8.04 19.86 -15.55
C PHE A 288 7.20 20.02 -14.29
N SER A 289 7.74 20.61 -13.22
CA SER A 289 7.00 20.79 -11.96
C SER A 289 5.79 21.76 -12.07
N LYS A 290 5.78 22.59 -13.12
CA LYS A 290 4.69 23.54 -13.41
C LYS A 290 3.74 23.03 -14.49
N PHE A 291 4.04 21.90 -15.12
CA PHE A 291 3.22 21.35 -16.19
C PHE A 291 2.02 20.59 -15.63
N SER A 292 0.83 20.90 -16.12
CA SER A 292 -0.40 20.17 -15.81
C SER A 292 -0.98 19.59 -17.09
N PHE A 293 -1.25 18.29 -17.07
CA PHE A 293 -2.01 17.65 -18.14
C PHE A 293 -3.46 18.18 -18.14
N PRO A 294 -4.15 18.15 -19.30
CA PRO A 294 -5.57 18.49 -19.36
C PRO A 294 -6.40 17.48 -18.55
N VAL A 295 -7.56 17.94 -18.06
CA VAL A 295 -8.58 17.05 -17.48
C VAL A 295 -9.14 16.16 -18.59
N HIS A 296 -9.39 14.90 -18.28
CA HIS A 296 -10.04 13.97 -19.18
C HIS A 296 -10.83 12.92 -18.41
N PHE A 297 -12.13 12.77 -18.72
CA PHE A 297 -12.95 11.72 -18.14
C PHE A 297 -13.11 10.53 -19.10
N ASN A 298 -12.99 9.33 -18.55
CA ASN A 298 -13.52 8.12 -19.18
C ASN A 298 -14.86 7.75 -18.53
N ALA A 299 -15.52 6.69 -18.99
CA ALA A 299 -16.81 6.26 -18.45
C ALA A 299 -16.77 5.99 -16.93
N VAL A 300 -15.69 5.40 -16.43
CA VAL A 300 -15.52 5.07 -15.00
C VAL A 300 -15.31 6.33 -14.15
N THR A 301 -14.38 7.20 -14.53
CA THR A 301 -14.11 8.42 -13.77
C THR A 301 -15.27 9.40 -13.84
N ARG A 302 -15.96 9.49 -14.98
CA ARG A 302 -17.21 10.27 -15.10
C ARG A 302 -18.26 9.81 -14.09
N ALA A 303 -18.58 8.51 -14.07
CA ALA A 303 -19.55 7.95 -13.13
C ALA A 303 -19.14 8.18 -11.67
N PHE A 304 -17.85 8.06 -11.36
CA PHE A 304 -17.30 8.36 -10.03
C PHE A 304 -17.55 9.82 -9.62
N PHE A 305 -17.18 10.78 -10.47
CA PHE A 305 -17.33 12.21 -10.16
C PHE A 305 -18.79 12.65 -10.14
N GLU A 306 -19.67 12.05 -10.95
CA GLU A 306 -21.11 12.29 -10.90
C GLU A 306 -21.67 11.98 -9.51
N LYS A 307 -21.41 10.77 -8.99
CA LYS A 307 -21.90 10.36 -7.67
C LYS A 307 -21.20 11.08 -6.52
N THR A 308 -19.88 11.26 -6.62
CA THR A 308 -19.10 11.92 -5.57
C THR A 308 -19.51 13.39 -5.43
N SER A 309 -19.93 14.05 -6.51
CA SER A 309 -20.37 15.45 -6.47
C SER A 309 -21.62 15.71 -5.61
N ASP A 310 -22.40 14.68 -5.30
CA ASP A 310 -23.62 14.79 -4.48
C ASP A 310 -23.35 14.61 -2.97
N ILE A 311 -22.22 14.00 -2.61
CA ILE A 311 -21.85 13.74 -1.21
C ILE A 311 -20.71 14.63 -0.71
N GLU A 312 -20.00 15.29 -1.63
CA GLU A 312 -18.93 16.20 -1.29
C GLU A 312 -19.43 17.55 -0.74
N THR A 313 -18.49 18.37 -0.23
CA THR A 313 -18.83 19.73 0.21
C THR A 313 -19.49 20.54 -0.92
N PRO A 314 -20.36 21.53 -0.62
CA PRO A 314 -21.06 22.29 -1.66
C PRO A 314 -20.13 22.96 -2.68
N GLU A 315 -18.95 23.44 -2.26
CA GLU A 315 -17.95 24.02 -3.18
C GLU A 315 -17.36 22.94 -4.11
N MET A 316 -16.91 21.83 -3.54
CA MET A 316 -16.30 20.72 -4.28
C MET A 316 -17.30 20.08 -5.25
N GLY A 317 -18.53 19.80 -4.79
CA GLY A 317 -19.59 19.23 -5.61
C GLY A 317 -19.99 20.11 -6.79
N ARG A 318 -20.07 21.44 -6.60
CA ARG A 318 -20.29 22.39 -7.72
C ARG A 318 -19.15 22.38 -8.73
N ALA A 319 -17.90 22.35 -8.26
CA ALA A 319 -16.74 22.29 -9.14
C ALA A 319 -16.67 20.96 -9.93
N MET A 320 -16.96 19.82 -9.29
CA MET A 320 -17.09 18.54 -9.98
C MET A 320 -18.16 18.57 -11.07
N LYS A 321 -19.35 19.10 -10.76
CA LYS A 321 -20.46 19.26 -11.74
C LYS A 321 -20.09 20.18 -12.90
N ALA A 322 -19.35 21.26 -12.64
CA ALA A 322 -18.84 22.15 -13.69
C ALA A 322 -17.86 21.42 -14.63
N LEU A 323 -16.91 20.64 -14.07
CA LEU A 323 -15.98 19.83 -14.87
C LEU A 323 -16.70 18.75 -15.69
N LEU A 324 -17.70 18.07 -15.12
CA LEU A 324 -18.48 17.06 -15.82
C LEU A 324 -19.20 17.64 -17.05
N LYS A 325 -19.59 18.92 -17.00
CA LYS A 325 -20.19 19.67 -18.12
C LYS A 325 -19.15 20.21 -19.11
N ASN A 326 -18.00 20.66 -18.60
CA ASN A 326 -16.91 21.22 -19.40
C ASN A 326 -15.55 20.87 -18.80
N GLU A 327 -14.85 19.89 -19.38
CA GLU A 327 -13.53 19.45 -18.93
C GLU A 327 -12.47 20.56 -19.00
N ASN A 328 -12.70 21.62 -19.79
CA ASN A 328 -11.79 22.76 -19.94
C ASN A 328 -12.03 23.89 -18.92
N ASP A 329 -12.94 23.72 -17.95
CA ASP A 329 -13.17 24.73 -16.92
C ASP A 329 -11.97 24.78 -15.93
N ALA A 330 -11.05 25.71 -16.19
CA ALA A 330 -9.82 25.85 -15.41
C ALA A 330 -10.07 26.23 -13.94
N ALA A 331 -11.13 26.98 -13.64
CA ALA A 331 -11.46 27.39 -12.27
C ALA A 331 -11.99 26.19 -11.48
N ALA A 332 -12.89 25.41 -12.07
CA ALA A 332 -13.39 24.18 -11.47
C ALA A 332 -12.27 23.13 -11.32
N ALA A 333 -11.41 22.99 -12.33
CA ALA A 333 -10.23 22.14 -12.27
C ALA A 333 -9.31 22.50 -11.10
N ALA A 334 -9.06 23.79 -10.87
CA ALA A 334 -8.22 24.25 -9.77
C ALA A 334 -8.83 23.93 -8.39
N ILE A 335 -10.16 23.99 -8.25
CA ILE A 335 -10.83 23.63 -6.99
C ILE A 335 -10.74 22.13 -6.74
N VAL A 336 -11.10 21.29 -7.72
CA VAL A 336 -11.10 19.84 -7.55
C VAL A 336 -9.68 19.30 -7.35
N SER A 337 -8.68 19.88 -8.02
CA SER A 337 -7.27 19.50 -7.87
C SER A 337 -6.64 19.84 -6.51
N LYS A 338 -7.34 20.58 -5.62
CA LYS A 338 -6.88 20.79 -4.23
C LYS A 338 -6.81 19.47 -3.45
N ASP A 339 -7.69 18.51 -3.76
CA ASP A 339 -7.57 17.14 -3.25
C ASP A 339 -6.67 16.33 -4.18
N VAL A 340 -5.54 15.85 -3.66
CA VAL A 340 -4.54 15.11 -4.43
C VAL A 340 -5.08 13.81 -5.02
N ARG A 341 -6.08 13.18 -4.38
CA ARG A 341 -6.73 11.95 -4.87
C ARG A 341 -7.62 12.27 -6.05
N TYR A 342 -8.40 13.35 -5.99
CA TYR A 342 -9.20 13.78 -7.14
C TYR A 342 -8.30 14.25 -8.28
N ASN A 343 -7.24 14.99 -7.99
CA ASN A 343 -6.28 15.41 -9.02
C ASN A 343 -5.68 14.23 -9.80
N SER A 344 -5.31 13.13 -9.10
CA SER A 344 -4.71 11.96 -9.74
C SER A 344 -5.67 11.19 -10.65
N MET A 345 -6.99 11.29 -10.40
CA MET A 345 -8.05 10.69 -11.21
C MET A 345 -8.50 11.56 -12.38
N LEU A 346 -8.38 12.89 -12.29
CA LEU A 346 -8.81 13.82 -13.34
C LEU A 346 -7.94 13.76 -14.60
N ARG A 347 -6.68 13.34 -14.49
CA ARG A 347 -5.66 13.52 -15.53
C ARG A 347 -4.42 12.67 -15.30
N SER A 348 -3.55 12.62 -16.31
CA SER A 348 -2.17 12.15 -16.13
C SER A 348 -1.42 13.03 -15.13
N THR A 349 -0.57 12.41 -14.34
CA THR A 349 0.25 13.06 -13.31
C THR A 349 1.71 12.69 -13.54
N CYS A 350 2.62 13.64 -13.35
CA CYS A 350 4.04 13.42 -13.49
C CYS A 350 4.75 14.07 -12.31
N VAL A 351 5.72 13.37 -11.73
CA VAL A 351 6.48 13.84 -10.57
C VAL A 351 7.92 13.33 -10.68
N ALA A 352 8.88 14.18 -10.35
CA ALA A 352 10.28 13.79 -10.23
C ALA A 352 10.52 13.21 -8.83
N THR A 353 11.02 11.98 -8.76
CA THR A 353 11.27 11.27 -7.49
C THR A 353 12.75 10.96 -7.23
N MET A 354 13.61 11.15 -8.24
CA MET A 354 15.06 10.90 -8.16
C MET A 354 15.83 12.02 -8.84
N LEU A 355 16.97 12.42 -8.26
CA LEU A 355 17.90 13.40 -8.81
C LEU A 355 19.34 13.04 -8.47
N SER A 356 20.23 13.07 -9.46
CA SER A 356 21.68 12.94 -9.27
C SER A 356 22.44 13.81 -10.28
N GLY A 357 23.58 14.36 -9.87
CA GLY A 357 24.42 15.22 -10.72
C GLY A 357 25.70 15.68 -10.03
N GLY A 358 26.76 15.89 -10.82
CA GLY A 358 28.10 16.23 -10.31
C GLY A 358 28.77 15.09 -9.53
N HIS A 359 30.09 15.12 -9.44
CA HIS A 359 30.85 14.12 -8.66
C HIS A 359 32.08 14.70 -7.94
N ALA A 360 32.43 15.97 -8.19
CA ALA A 360 33.55 16.65 -7.53
C ALA A 360 33.28 18.16 -7.47
N THR A 361 33.89 18.84 -6.50
CA THR A 361 33.73 20.30 -6.29
C THR A 361 34.51 21.13 -7.31
N ASN A 362 35.54 20.56 -7.93
CA ASN A 362 36.44 21.23 -8.87
C ASN A 362 36.27 20.80 -10.33
N ALA A 363 35.30 19.92 -10.62
CA ALA A 363 35.01 19.44 -11.97
C ALA A 363 33.62 19.89 -12.42
N LEU A 364 33.53 20.42 -13.64
CA LEU A 364 32.26 20.67 -14.31
C LEU A 364 31.55 19.33 -14.58
N PRO A 365 30.21 19.26 -14.37
CA PRO A 365 29.42 18.03 -14.38
C PRO A 365 29.21 17.40 -15.76
#